data_AF-A0A381RIC4-F1
#
_entry.id   AF-A0A381RIC4-F1
#
_cell.length_a   1.000
_cell.length_b   1.000
_cell.length_c   1.000
_cell.angle_alpha   90.00
_cell.angle_beta   90.00
_cell.angle_gamma   90.00
#
_symmetry.space_group_name_H-M   'P 1'
#
loop_
_entity.id
_entity.type
_entity.pdbx_description
1 polymer ?
#
loop_
_entity_poly.entity_id
_entity_poly.type
_entity_poly.pdbx_seq_one_letter_code
_entity_poly.pdbx_strand_id
1 'polypeptide(L)'
;MMITSDTTGSTAGLAPAAGRLADLAARRSEDSTWFAEVEAELLAFRVSLADHSRAIVEDDLYHDAQWKAPRITNQVRRLGTECFKIDELAALSLVAVHSSSRSAAIVETLDQLLRLAARHESRALAIDHEAYCVDLGGQG
;
A
#
# COMPACT_ATOMS: atom_id res chain seq x y z
N MET A 1 -35.57 11.80 5.68
CA MET A 1 -34.35 11.44 6.41
C MET A 1 -33.47 10.69 5.43
N MET A 2 -32.48 11.37 4.88
CA MET A 2 -31.60 10.84 3.84
C MET A 2 -30.48 10.10 4.56
N ILE A 3 -30.42 8.78 4.41
CA ILE A 3 -29.26 8.01 4.86
C ILE A 3 -28.13 8.42 3.94
N THR A 4 -27.29 9.36 4.39
CA THR A 4 -25.96 9.51 3.81
C THR A 4 -25.27 8.19 4.04
N SER A 5 -25.19 7.39 2.98
CA SER A 5 -24.23 6.31 2.92
C SER A 5 -22.88 7.01 3.00
N ASP A 6 -22.38 7.23 4.21
CA ASP A 6 -20.97 7.52 4.40
C ASP A 6 -20.29 6.33 3.77
N THR A 7 -19.73 6.59 2.60
CA THR A 7 -18.84 5.70 1.89
C THR A 7 -17.92 5.15 2.95
N THR A 8 -18.08 3.86 3.29
CA THR A 8 -17.03 3.11 3.95
C THR A 8 -15.86 3.20 2.98
N GLY A 9 -15.03 4.23 3.15
CA GLY A 9 -13.97 4.57 2.23
C GLY A 9 -13.06 3.37 2.15
N SER A 10 -13.13 2.64 1.05
CA SER A 10 -12.26 1.49 0.88
C SER A 10 -10.82 2.00 0.91
N THR A 11 -10.01 1.32 1.71
CA THR A 11 -8.60 1.63 1.91
C THR A 11 -7.71 1.00 0.87
N ALA A 12 -8.28 0.16 -0.01
CA ALA A 12 -7.61 -0.30 -1.21
C ALA A 12 -7.25 0.93 -2.07
N GLY A 13 -5.97 1.27 -2.09
CA GLY A 13 -5.49 2.55 -2.62
C GLY A 13 -4.03 2.54 -3.05
N LEU A 14 -3.26 1.53 -2.67
CA LEU A 14 -1.87 1.39 -3.11
C LEU A 14 -1.75 0.74 -4.49
N ALA A 15 -2.79 0.03 -4.96
CA ALA A 15 -2.76 -0.70 -6.22
C ALA A 15 -2.49 0.17 -7.47
N PRO A 16 -3.11 1.37 -7.65
CA PRO A 16 -2.83 2.22 -8.82
C PRO A 16 -1.37 2.69 -8.88
N ALA A 17 -0.81 3.11 -7.74
CA ALA A 17 0.57 3.56 -7.64
C ALA A 17 1.56 2.40 -7.85
N ALA A 18 1.25 1.21 -7.30
CA ALA A 18 2.04 -0.01 -7.53
C ALA A 18 2.00 -0.47 -9.00
N GLY A 19 0.89 -0.27 -9.71
CA GLY A 19 0.74 -0.67 -11.11
C GLY A 19 1.77 -0.02 -12.04
N ARG A 20 2.03 1.28 -11.86
CA ARG A 20 3.02 2.02 -12.66
C ARG A 20 4.45 1.51 -12.43
N LEU A 21 4.79 1.20 -11.18
CA LEU A 21 6.07 0.60 -10.83
C LEU A 21 6.22 -0.82 -11.41
N ALA A 22 5.13 -1.60 -11.46
CA ALA A 22 5.13 -2.92 -12.07
C ALA A 22 5.37 -2.85 -13.59
N ASP A 23 4.72 -1.91 -14.29
CA ASP A 23 4.95 -1.67 -15.72
C ASP A 23 6.40 -1.28 -16.01
N LEU A 24 6.98 -0.41 -15.17
CA LEU A 24 8.38 -0.01 -15.25
C LEU A 24 9.34 -1.17 -15.03
N ALA A 25 9.09 -2.01 -14.03
CA ALA A 25 9.90 -3.20 -13.76
C ALA A 25 9.83 -4.20 -14.93
N ALA A 26 8.67 -4.37 -15.57
CA ALA A 26 8.48 -5.27 -16.70
C ALA A 26 9.20 -4.78 -17.97
N ARG A 27 9.22 -3.46 -18.20
CA ARG A 27 9.89 -2.84 -19.38
C ARG A 27 11.35 -2.44 -19.14
N ARG A 28 11.97 -2.98 -18.08
CA ARG A 28 13.36 -2.76 -17.64
C ARG A 28 14.27 -2.30 -18.79
N SER A 29 14.91 -1.15 -18.60
CA SER A 29 15.94 -0.62 -19.50
C SER A 29 17.17 -0.17 -18.72
N GLU A 30 18.28 0.05 -19.42
CA GLU A 30 19.49 0.72 -18.88
C GLU A 30 19.57 2.19 -19.36
N ASP A 31 18.49 2.72 -19.95
CA ASP A 31 18.41 4.10 -20.41
C ASP A 31 18.17 5.08 -19.25
N SER A 32 18.80 6.25 -19.31
CA SER A 32 18.63 7.32 -18.30
C SER A 32 17.18 7.76 -18.10
N THR A 33 16.35 7.69 -19.15
CA THR A 33 14.92 7.98 -19.08
C THR A 33 14.17 6.98 -18.21
N TRP A 34 14.50 5.70 -18.30
CA TRP A 34 13.88 4.66 -17.48
C TRP A 34 14.20 4.86 -16.00
N PHE A 35 15.45 5.18 -15.66
CA PHE A 35 15.83 5.48 -14.27
C PHE A 35 15.08 6.70 -13.72
N ALA A 36 14.95 7.78 -14.50
CA ALA A 36 14.22 8.97 -14.09
C ALA A 36 12.72 8.70 -13.88
N GLU A 37 12.12 7.85 -14.72
CA GLU A 37 10.72 7.44 -14.56
C GLU A 37 10.53 6.56 -13.31
N VAL A 38 11.45 5.62 -13.05
CA VAL A 38 11.43 4.80 -11.82
C VAL A 38 11.54 5.68 -10.58
N GLU A 39 12.43 6.67 -10.58
CA GLU A 39 12.56 7.62 -9.48
C GLU A 39 11.25 8.40 -9.25
N ALA A 40 10.68 8.98 -10.30
CA ALA A 40 9.45 9.76 -10.22
C ALA A 40 8.26 8.94 -9.68
N GLU A 41 8.07 7.72 -10.21
CA GLU A 41 6.98 6.83 -9.78
C GLU A 41 7.23 6.28 -8.36
N LEU A 42 8.49 6.06 -7.94
CA LEU A 42 8.82 5.70 -6.55
C LEU A 42 8.48 6.84 -5.58
N LEU A 43 8.80 8.09 -5.94
CA LEU A 43 8.45 9.25 -5.11
C LEU A 43 6.93 9.42 -5.01
N ALA A 44 6.20 9.30 -6.12
CA ALA A 44 4.75 9.35 -6.13
C ALA A 44 4.14 8.23 -5.26
N PHE A 45 4.64 7.00 -5.40
CA PHE A 45 4.22 5.86 -4.59
C PHE A 45 4.44 6.10 -3.09
N ARG A 46 5.57 6.69 -2.69
CA ARG A 46 5.85 7.00 -1.28
C ARG A 46 4.92 8.07 -0.71
N VAL A 47 4.49 9.04 -1.51
CA VAL A 47 3.45 10.01 -1.09
C VAL A 47 2.13 9.29 -0.81
N SER A 48 1.67 8.45 -1.75
CA SER A 48 0.44 7.66 -1.55
C SER A 48 0.54 6.72 -0.35
N LEU A 49 1.72 6.11 -0.12
CA LEU A 49 1.97 5.27 1.04
C LEU A 49 1.95 6.03 2.36
N ALA A 50 2.47 7.25 2.39
CA ALA A 50 2.45 8.09 3.57
C ALA A 50 1.01 8.46 3.96
N ASP A 51 0.20 8.89 3.00
CA ASP A 51 -1.22 9.20 3.21
C ASP A 51 -1.99 7.96 3.68
N HIS A 52 -1.76 6.81 3.04
CA HIS A 52 -2.36 5.53 3.41
C HIS A 52 -1.95 5.06 4.81
N SER A 53 -0.66 5.16 5.15
CA SER A 53 -0.15 4.81 6.47
C SER A 53 -0.70 5.73 7.56
N ARG A 54 -0.83 7.03 7.27
CA ARG A 54 -1.43 8.00 8.18
C ARG A 54 -2.88 7.65 8.48
N ALA A 55 -3.67 7.34 7.45
CA ALA A 55 -5.06 6.92 7.63
C ALA A 55 -5.18 5.72 8.57
N ILE A 56 -4.33 4.70 8.38
CA ILE A 56 -4.35 3.48 9.21
C ILE A 56 -3.86 3.74 10.65
N VAL A 57 -2.79 4.52 10.84
CA VAL A 57 -2.07 4.59 12.12
C VAL A 57 -2.43 5.82 12.95
N GLU A 58 -2.51 6.99 12.31
CA GLU A 58 -2.74 8.27 12.99
C GLU A 58 -4.23 8.59 13.09
N ASP A 59 -4.95 8.41 11.98
CA ASP A 59 -6.39 8.71 11.92
C ASP A 59 -7.24 7.54 12.48
N ASP A 60 -6.58 6.46 12.92
CA ASP A 60 -7.18 5.25 13.53
C ASP A 60 -8.38 4.75 12.72
N LEU A 61 -8.23 4.66 11.40
CA LEU A 61 -9.33 4.42 10.46
C LEU A 61 -10.17 3.18 10.79
N TYR A 62 -9.56 2.16 11.40
CA TYR A 62 -10.25 0.93 11.77
C TYR A 62 -10.80 0.94 13.20
N HIS A 63 -10.82 2.08 13.89
CA HIS A 63 -11.25 2.21 15.29
C HIS A 63 -12.58 1.50 15.57
N ASP A 64 -13.63 1.88 14.83
CA ASP A 64 -14.98 1.35 15.02
C ASP A 64 -15.07 -0.15 14.71
N ALA A 65 -14.39 -0.57 13.64
CA ALA A 65 -14.32 -1.98 13.26
C ALA A 65 -13.57 -2.81 14.31
N GLN A 66 -12.50 -2.28 14.90
CA GLN A 66 -11.75 -2.93 15.97
C GLN A 66 -12.56 -3.00 17.27
N TRP A 67 -13.36 -1.98 17.57
CA TRP A 67 -14.28 -1.99 18.69
C TRP A 67 -15.34 -3.09 18.55
N LYS A 68 -15.97 -3.20 17.38
CA LYS A 68 -17.04 -4.16 17.12
C LYS A 68 -16.53 -5.57 16.82
N ALA A 69 -15.34 -5.71 16.26
CA ALA A 69 -14.69 -6.99 15.94
C ALA A 69 -13.22 -7.01 16.41
N PRO A 70 -12.95 -7.18 17.71
CA PRO A 70 -11.59 -7.14 18.26
C PRO A 70 -10.58 -8.10 17.61
N ARG A 71 -11.06 -9.18 16.97
CA ARG A 71 -10.25 -10.15 16.23
C ARG A 71 -9.41 -9.53 15.11
N ILE A 72 -9.83 -8.41 14.52
CA ILE A 72 -9.08 -7.75 13.43
C ILE A 72 -7.92 -6.90 13.94
N THR A 73 -7.84 -6.61 15.24
CA THR A 73 -6.83 -5.71 15.84
C THR A 73 -5.39 -6.08 15.48
N ASN A 74 -5.06 -7.38 15.53
CA ASN A 74 -3.72 -7.84 15.16
C ASN A 74 -3.45 -7.68 13.67
N GLN A 75 -4.48 -7.76 12.82
CA GLN A 75 -4.36 -7.56 11.38
C GLN A 75 -4.20 -6.08 11.05
N VAL A 76 -4.92 -5.18 11.71
CA VAL A 76 -4.78 -3.72 11.57
C VAL A 76 -3.38 -3.26 12.01
N ARG A 77 -2.90 -3.70 13.18
CA ARG A 77 -1.52 -3.40 13.61
C ARG A 77 -0.50 -3.88 12.59
N ARG A 78 -0.73 -5.06 12.01
CA ARG A 78 0.13 -5.62 10.96
C ARG A 78 0.14 -4.74 9.71
N LEU A 79 -1.00 -4.16 9.29
CA LEU A 79 -1.02 -3.22 8.16
C LEU A 79 -0.05 -2.06 8.39
N GLY A 80 -0.08 -1.42 9.56
CA GLY A 80 0.84 -0.33 9.88
C GLY A 80 2.32 -0.75 9.80
N THR A 81 2.67 -1.96 10.29
CA THR A 81 4.03 -2.48 10.16
C THR A 81 4.41 -2.84 8.72
N GLU A 82 3.44 -3.22 7.89
CA GLU A 82 3.66 -3.51 6.48
C GLU A 82 3.91 -2.21 5.70
N CYS A 83 3.19 -1.12 6.01
CA CYS A 83 3.46 0.20 5.42
C CYS A 83 4.91 0.65 5.66
N PHE A 84 5.42 0.51 6.88
CA PHE A 84 6.80 0.84 7.20
C PHE A 84 7.82 0.04 6.36
N LYS A 85 7.60 -1.27 6.20
CA LYS A 85 8.48 -2.13 5.39
C LYS A 85 8.39 -1.81 3.90
N ILE A 86 7.21 -1.43 3.41
CA ILE A 86 7.02 -1.01 2.02
C ILE A 86 7.80 0.30 1.79
N ASP A 87 7.77 1.25 2.73
CA ASP A 87 8.53 2.49 2.64
C ASP A 87 10.04 2.24 2.64
N GLU A 88 10.51 1.31 3.48
CA GLU A 88 11.92 0.90 3.52
C GLU A 88 12.37 0.32 2.17
N LEU A 89 11.57 -0.56 1.54
CA LEU A 89 11.87 -1.09 0.20
C LEU A 89 11.84 -0.02 -0.89
N ALA A 90 10.94 0.97 -0.77
CA ALA A 90 10.87 2.09 -1.69
C ALA A 90 12.13 2.97 -1.57
N ALA A 91 12.57 3.25 -0.34
CA ALA A 91 13.80 3.98 -0.07
C ALA A 91 15.04 3.24 -0.58
N LEU A 92 15.13 1.92 -0.38
CA LEU A 92 16.21 1.09 -0.94
C LEU A 92 16.22 1.12 -2.47
N SER A 93 15.04 1.09 -3.10
CA SER A 93 14.93 1.19 -4.55
C SER A 93 15.39 2.56 -5.06
N LEU A 94 15.06 3.65 -4.36
CA LEU A 94 15.57 5.00 -4.69
C LEU A 94 17.09 5.09 -4.55
N VAL A 95 17.67 4.54 -3.49
CA VAL A 95 19.13 4.46 -3.33
C VAL A 95 19.76 3.66 -4.48
N ALA A 96 19.13 2.56 -4.89
CA ALA A 96 19.59 1.74 -6.01
C ALA A 96 19.58 2.53 -7.33
N VAL A 97 18.57 3.36 -7.59
CA VAL A 97 18.49 4.24 -8.77
C VAL A 97 19.67 5.21 -8.85
N HIS A 98 20.10 5.78 -7.71
CA HIS A 98 21.21 6.75 -7.68
C HIS A 98 22.61 6.14 -7.57
N SER A 99 22.69 4.87 -7.19
CA SER A 99 23.94 4.12 -7.24
C SER A 99 24.27 3.73 -8.68
N SER A 100 25.54 3.51 -9.03
CA SER A 100 25.96 2.98 -10.34
C SER A 100 25.49 1.53 -10.61
N SER A 101 24.41 1.10 -9.94
CA SER A 101 23.85 -0.24 -9.97
C SER A 101 23.13 -0.48 -11.29
N ARG A 102 23.34 -1.67 -11.83
CA ARG A 102 22.65 -2.14 -13.04
C ARG A 102 21.17 -2.32 -12.72
N SER A 103 20.29 -1.99 -13.66
CA SER A 103 18.82 -2.03 -13.52
C SER A 103 18.25 -3.32 -12.88
N ALA A 104 18.98 -4.44 -12.91
CA ALA A 104 18.64 -5.69 -12.22
C ALA A 104 18.42 -5.52 -10.70
N ALA A 105 19.26 -4.75 -10.00
CA ALA A 105 19.13 -4.57 -8.55
C ALA A 105 17.86 -3.77 -8.20
N ILE A 106 17.55 -2.75 -9.00
CA ILE A 106 16.32 -1.95 -8.88
C ILE A 106 15.10 -2.84 -9.12
N VAL A 107 15.13 -3.68 -10.15
CA VAL A 107 14.02 -4.60 -10.44
C VAL A 107 13.82 -5.63 -9.33
N GLU A 108 14.89 -6.13 -8.71
CA GLU A 108 14.80 -7.04 -7.57
C GLU A 108 14.12 -6.38 -6.36
N THR A 109 14.52 -5.16 -6.00
CA THR A 109 13.91 -4.43 -4.88
C THR A 109 12.47 -4.02 -5.20
N LEU A 110 12.17 -3.64 -6.45
CA LEU A 110 10.81 -3.37 -6.91
C LEU A 110 9.91 -4.62 -6.86
N ASP A 111 10.39 -5.80 -7.26
CA ASP A 111 9.60 -7.05 -7.15
C ASP A 111 9.27 -7.37 -5.68
N GLN A 112 10.21 -7.17 -4.77
CA GLN A 112 9.97 -7.34 -3.32
C GLN A 112 8.92 -6.34 -2.80
N LEU A 113 9.04 -5.07 -3.19
CA LEU A 113 8.09 -4.01 -2.86
C LEU A 113 6.69 -4.35 -3.36
N LEU A 114 6.55 -4.66 -4.65
CA LEU A 114 5.28 -4.94 -5.31
C LEU A 114 4.57 -6.16 -4.71
N ARG A 115 5.33 -7.22 -4.40
CA ARG A 115 4.76 -8.40 -3.72
C ARG A 115 4.29 -8.08 -2.31
N LEU A 116 5.01 -7.24 -1.58
CA LEU A 116 4.58 -6.82 -0.25
C LEU A 116 3.35 -5.91 -0.32
N ALA A 117 3.33 -4.95 -1.24
CA ALA A 117 2.19 -4.07 -1.50
C ALA A 117 0.94 -4.87 -1.88
N ALA A 118 1.04 -5.86 -2.78
CA ALA A 118 -0.09 -6.72 -3.15
C ALA A 118 -0.64 -7.54 -1.96
N ARG A 119 0.24 -8.05 -1.10
CA ARG A 119 -0.16 -8.78 0.12
C ARG A 119 -0.82 -7.85 1.15
N HIS A 120 -0.30 -6.63 1.26
CA HIS A 120 -0.87 -5.59 2.11
C HIS A 120 -2.27 -5.21 1.63
N GLU A 121 -2.42 -4.91 0.34
CA GLU A 121 -3.71 -4.58 -0.30
C GLU A 121 -4.74 -5.70 -0.09
N SER A 122 -4.35 -6.95 -0.32
CA SER A 122 -5.23 -8.11 -0.11
C SER A 122 -5.70 -8.22 1.35
N ARG A 123 -4.85 -7.81 2.31
CA ARG A 123 -5.19 -7.81 3.73
C ARG A 123 -6.08 -6.63 4.10
N ALA A 124 -5.80 -5.45 3.58
CA ALA A 124 -6.64 -4.26 3.75
C ALA A 124 -8.06 -4.56 3.26
N LEU A 125 -8.21 -5.13 2.06
CA LEU A 125 -9.51 -5.58 1.53
C LEU A 125 -10.24 -6.59 2.43
N ALA A 126 -9.50 -7.54 3.02
CA ALA A 126 -10.10 -8.51 3.94
C ALA A 126 -10.60 -7.85 5.24
N ILE A 127 -9.86 -6.85 5.75
CA ILE A 127 -10.26 -6.07 6.93
C ILE A 127 -11.43 -5.15 6.59
N ASP A 128 -11.41 -4.47 5.45
CA ASP A 128 -12.51 -3.63 4.97
C ASP A 128 -13.80 -4.45 4.83
N HIS A 129 -13.72 -5.65 4.25
CA HIS A 129 -14.87 -6.56 4.15
C HIS A 129 -15.39 -6.97 5.54
N GLU A 130 -14.48 -7.29 6.45
CA GLU A 130 -14.85 -7.66 7.82
C GLU A 130 -15.50 -6.50 8.58
N ALA A 131 -14.95 -5.30 8.45
CA ALA A 131 -15.52 -4.07 8.99
C ALA A 131 -16.94 -3.84 8.46
N TYR A 132 -17.13 -3.98 7.14
CA TYR A 132 -18.43 -3.89 6.49
C TYR A 132 -19.44 -4.91 7.02
N CYS A 133 -19.05 -6.19 7.14
CA CYS A 133 -19.93 -7.23 7.67
C CYS A 133 -20.36 -6.98 9.12
N VAL A 134 -19.46 -6.43 9.91
CA VAL A 134 -19.68 -6.11 11.32
C VAL A 134 -20.55 -4.86 11.48
N ASP A 135 -20.35 -3.86 10.62
CA ASP A 135 -21.16 -2.63 10.58
C ASP A 135 -22.59 -2.88 10.11
N LEU A 136 -22.80 -3.79 9.16
CA LEU A 136 -24.14 -4.24 8.76
C LEU A 136 -24.82 -5.18 9.80
N GLY A 137 -24.13 -5.48 10.91
CA GLY A 137 -24.72 -6.14 12.06
C GLY A 137 -25.08 -7.61 11.85
N GLY A 138 -24.26 -8.38 11.12
CA GLY A 138 -24.43 -9.84 11.04
C GLY A 138 -25.88 -10.27 10.74
N GLN A 139 -26.56 -9.60 9.81
CA GLN A 139 -27.90 -10.00 9.37
C GLN A 139 -27.79 -11.26 8.50
N GLY A 140 -27.60 -12.40 9.16
CA GLY A 140 -27.76 -13.75 8.64
C GLY A 140 -28.57 -14.59 9.62
#